data_AF-A0A7C8U3A0-F1
#
_entry.id   AF-A0A7C8U3A0-F1
#
_cell.length_a   1.000
_cell.length_b   1.000
_cell.length_c   1.000
_cell.angle_alpha   90.00
_cell.angle_beta   90.00
_cell.angle_gamma   90.00
#
_symmetry.space_group_name_H-M   'P 1'
#
loop_
_entity.id
_entity.type
_entity.pdbx_description
1 polymer ?
#
loop_
_entity_poly.entity_id
_entity_poly.type
_entity_poly.pdbx_seq_one_letter_code
_entity_poly.pdbx_strand_id
1 'polypeptide(L)'
;MPNSINSMLLKGGIALIHGENDIVTAQKIDILVSEGKIEKIGESIEAEGAEVIDCTGKLISPGFVDTHHHCWQTQLKGRHANHMLLEYIPTGNLTAFLFGPNDVYLGELGGLMELIDAGVTTVVDHCHAIYSPEHADAALKATAESGIRSVFCYSSAFLISEWDQNSISIDQTPLPDWFLTHLVKLASQKHAEGRVEIGFGWDHFFLGEETNKMVFKTVRDAGVKLITTHWVNESPIFGPRSTITTMDQQKLAGPDVLVSHGNQMNDEDATIFKKHGMSVSSTPMTELQMGHGLPICYDPRFEDCASLGVDCHSSGSGDMITQMRVGLQAERGVFNQKYVEQGKNPSTCKHTVENAFNLATIKGARACKLGDKVGSIAVGKSADFVIFDTETPAMICAAKKDPIAAIVLHSSIRDIDAVIVDGVVRKASGKLLPVETKDKGLWDWKDIVANLEESYENIEGKAKRLNYEEATRTIGAAFRLNWDNFPKVK
;
A
#
# COMPACT_ATOMS: atom_id res chain seq x y z
N MET A 1 -28.34 -5.61 8.58
CA MET A 1 -27.74 -5.81 7.25
C MET A 1 -27.82 -4.49 6.52
N PRO A 2 -26.71 -3.86 6.13
CA PRO A 2 -26.78 -2.85 5.07
C PRO A 2 -27.35 -3.58 3.84
N ASN A 3 -28.38 -3.02 3.22
CA ASN A 3 -29.05 -3.62 2.07
C ASN A 3 -27.99 -4.09 1.06
N SER A 4 -27.96 -5.38 0.75
CA SER A 4 -27.21 -5.87 -0.40
C SER A 4 -27.89 -5.30 -1.63
N ILE A 5 -27.45 -4.11 -2.03
CA ILE A 5 -27.81 -3.52 -3.31
C ILE A 5 -27.24 -4.48 -4.34
N ASN A 6 -28.10 -5.37 -4.86
CA ASN A 6 -27.68 -6.36 -5.85
C ASN A 6 -27.24 -5.68 -7.16
N SER A 7 -27.70 -4.45 -7.41
CA SER A 7 -27.35 -3.68 -8.59
C SER A 7 -27.36 -2.16 -8.31
N MET A 8 -26.36 -1.46 -8.84
CA MET A 8 -26.13 -0.02 -8.70
C MET A 8 -25.82 0.60 -10.06
N LEU A 9 -26.39 1.76 -10.36
CA LEU A 9 -26.15 2.52 -11.57
C LEU A 9 -25.45 3.85 -11.24
N LEU A 10 -24.19 3.99 -11.66
CA LEU A 10 -23.50 5.28 -11.67
C LEU A 10 -23.94 6.05 -12.92
N LYS A 11 -24.66 7.16 -12.74
CA LYS A 11 -25.36 7.85 -13.83
C LYS A 11 -24.79 9.25 -14.11
N GLY A 12 -24.52 9.57 -15.37
CA GLY A 12 -24.24 10.94 -15.84
C GLY A 12 -22.84 11.50 -15.53
N GLY A 13 -21.92 10.68 -15.02
CA GLY A 13 -20.54 11.09 -14.71
C GLY A 13 -19.58 11.01 -15.89
N ILE A 14 -18.35 11.51 -15.68
CA ILE A 14 -17.24 11.37 -16.62
C ILE A 14 -16.32 10.25 -16.12
N ALA A 15 -16.35 9.08 -16.76
CA ALA A 15 -15.50 7.96 -16.40
C ALA A 15 -14.12 8.05 -17.06
N LEU A 16 -13.08 7.68 -16.31
CA LEU A 16 -11.71 7.55 -16.80
C LEU A 16 -11.44 6.10 -17.20
N ILE A 17 -11.49 5.84 -18.51
CA ILE A 17 -11.38 4.49 -19.08
C ILE A 17 -9.99 4.30 -19.66
N HIS A 18 -9.29 3.26 -19.19
CA HIS A 18 -8.02 2.82 -19.76
C HIS A 18 -8.28 2.08 -21.07
N GLY A 19 -7.67 2.56 -22.15
CA GLY A 19 -7.68 1.93 -23.48
C GLY A 19 -6.41 1.14 -23.77
N GLU A 20 -6.06 1.02 -25.04
CA GLU A 20 -4.82 0.38 -25.47
C GLU A 20 -3.58 1.12 -24.93
N ASN A 21 -2.54 0.36 -24.57
CA ASN A 21 -1.30 0.88 -23.99
C ASN A 21 -1.50 1.77 -22.75
N ASP A 22 -2.56 1.51 -21.98
CA ASP A 22 -2.94 2.27 -20.79
C ASP A 22 -3.20 3.76 -21.03
N ILE A 23 -3.52 4.15 -22.27
CA ILE A 23 -3.96 5.52 -22.58
C ILE A 23 -5.34 5.73 -21.96
N VAL A 24 -5.51 6.79 -21.18
CA VAL A 24 -6.73 7.04 -20.43
C VAL A 24 -7.60 8.06 -21.17
N THR A 25 -8.87 7.70 -21.35
CA THR A 25 -9.87 8.56 -22.00
C THR A 25 -10.95 8.94 -21.00
N ALA A 26 -11.36 10.21 -21.03
CA ALA A 26 -12.46 10.72 -20.23
C ALA A 26 -13.76 10.69 -21.06
N GLN A 27 -14.77 9.95 -20.61
CA GLN A 27 -16.02 9.74 -21.35
C GLN A 27 -17.23 9.99 -20.46
N LYS A 28 -18.20 10.77 -20.94
CA LYS A 28 -19.49 10.92 -20.25
C LYS A 28 -20.31 9.65 -20.47
N ILE A 29 -20.49 8.84 -19.45
CA ILE A 29 -21.03 7.49 -19.60
C ILE A 29 -21.65 6.96 -18.30
N ASP A 30 -22.65 6.10 -18.42
CA ASP A 30 -23.25 5.39 -17.30
C ASP A 30 -22.55 4.03 -17.08
N ILE A 31 -22.48 3.60 -15.83
CA ILE A 31 -21.89 2.32 -15.44
C ILE A 31 -22.87 1.55 -14.56
N LEU A 32 -23.30 0.38 -15.03
CA LEU A 32 -24.10 -0.57 -14.25
C LEU A 32 -23.18 -1.56 -13.55
N VAL A 33 -23.37 -1.67 -12.24
CA VAL A 33 -22.71 -2.62 -11.36
C VAL A 33 -23.75 -3.63 -10.91
N SER A 34 -23.40 -4.92 -10.98
CA SER A 34 -24.22 -6.01 -10.44
C SER A 34 -23.32 -7.05 -9.80
N GLU A 35 -23.70 -7.54 -8.61
CA GLU A 35 -22.95 -8.54 -7.85
C GLU A 35 -21.46 -8.19 -7.68
N GLY A 36 -21.17 -6.92 -7.38
CA GLY A 36 -19.79 -6.44 -7.16
C GLY A 36 -18.95 -6.27 -8.43
N LYS A 37 -19.52 -6.46 -9.62
CA LYS A 37 -18.82 -6.35 -10.90
C LYS A 37 -19.42 -5.30 -11.82
N ILE A 38 -18.59 -4.76 -12.70
CA ILE A 38 -19.01 -3.89 -13.79
C ILE A 38 -19.74 -4.75 -14.82
N GLU A 39 -21.06 -4.66 -14.88
CA GLU A 39 -21.89 -5.44 -15.79
C GLU A 39 -21.97 -4.77 -17.17
N LYS A 40 -22.18 -3.46 -17.20
CA LYS A 40 -22.40 -2.72 -18.44
C LYS A 40 -21.87 -1.30 -18.35
N ILE A 41 -21.33 -0.81 -19.47
CA ILE A 41 -20.90 0.59 -19.65
C ILE A 41 -21.60 1.10 -20.92
N GLY A 42 -22.23 2.27 -20.89
CA GLY A 42 -22.94 2.82 -22.04
C GLY A 42 -23.47 4.24 -21.83
N GLU A 43 -23.77 4.95 -22.93
CA GLU A 43 -24.14 6.38 -22.89
C GLU A 43 -25.42 6.68 -22.10
N SER A 44 -26.35 5.71 -22.08
CA SER A 44 -27.59 5.77 -21.32
C SER A 44 -28.00 4.35 -20.97
N ILE A 45 -28.02 4.06 -19.67
CA ILE A 45 -28.45 2.75 -19.16
C ILE A 45 -29.74 2.93 -18.38
N GLU A 46 -30.77 2.19 -18.80
CA GLU A 46 -31.97 1.96 -18.00
C GLU A 46 -31.76 0.66 -17.23
N ALA A 47 -31.80 0.74 -15.89
CA ALA A 47 -31.62 -0.39 -14.98
C ALA A 47 -32.70 -0.34 -13.90
N GLU A 48 -33.83 -1.00 -14.17
CA GLU A 48 -34.97 -1.03 -13.25
C GLU A 48 -34.58 -1.73 -11.94
N GLY A 49 -34.86 -1.08 -10.81
CA GLY A 49 -34.56 -1.61 -9.47
C GLY A 49 -33.09 -1.46 -9.03
N ALA A 50 -32.20 -0.94 -9.86
CA ALA A 50 -30.85 -0.57 -9.45
C ALA A 50 -30.87 0.72 -8.61
N GLU A 51 -30.05 0.79 -7.57
CA GLU A 51 -29.83 2.05 -6.86
C GLU A 51 -29.07 3.02 -7.77
N VAL A 52 -29.61 4.22 -7.97
CA VAL A 52 -28.99 5.23 -8.82
C VAL A 52 -28.10 6.14 -7.98
N ILE A 53 -26.81 6.17 -8.29
CA ILE A 53 -25.87 7.17 -7.81
C ILE A 53 -25.72 8.24 -8.89
N ASP A 54 -26.17 9.45 -8.59
CA ASP A 54 -26.00 10.59 -9.49
C ASP A 54 -24.55 11.06 -9.51
N CYS A 55 -23.89 10.86 -10.64
CA CYS A 55 -22.53 11.28 -10.90
C CYS A 55 -22.47 12.55 -11.77
N THR A 56 -23.57 13.27 -11.94
CA THR A 56 -23.57 14.57 -12.63
C THR A 56 -22.58 15.52 -11.96
N GLY A 57 -21.69 16.11 -12.76
CA GLY A 57 -20.62 16.98 -12.23
C GLY A 57 -19.51 16.22 -11.49
N LYS A 58 -19.38 14.90 -11.69
CA LYS A 58 -18.36 14.08 -11.03
C LYS A 58 -17.45 13.36 -12.02
N LEU A 59 -16.20 13.11 -11.62
CA LEU A 59 -15.32 12.14 -12.28
C LEU A 59 -15.47 10.76 -11.62
N ILE A 60 -15.50 9.71 -12.43
CA ILE A 60 -15.47 8.32 -11.98
C ILE A 60 -14.11 7.73 -12.37
N SER A 61 -13.24 7.54 -11.39
CA SER A 61 -11.92 6.91 -11.55
C SER A 61 -12.00 5.43 -11.16
N PRO A 62 -11.18 4.53 -11.75
CA PRO A 62 -10.83 3.30 -11.06
C PRO A 62 -10.36 3.60 -9.63
N GLY A 63 -10.65 2.68 -8.73
CA GLY A 63 -10.11 2.66 -7.39
C GLY A 63 -8.57 2.73 -7.38
N PHE A 64 -7.98 3.50 -6.46
CA PHE A 64 -6.52 3.50 -6.32
C PHE A 64 -6.02 2.18 -5.73
N VAL A 65 -4.83 1.79 -6.16
CA VAL A 65 -4.12 0.58 -5.73
C VAL A 65 -2.84 0.99 -5.01
N ASP A 66 -2.81 0.77 -3.71
CA ASP A 66 -1.62 0.93 -2.87
C ASP A 66 -0.86 -0.40 -2.86
N THR A 67 0.32 -0.44 -3.49
CA THR A 67 1.08 -1.68 -3.65
C THR A 67 2.08 -1.97 -2.53
N HIS A 68 2.16 -1.11 -1.51
CA HIS A 68 2.96 -1.39 -0.33
C HIS A 68 2.51 -0.54 0.86
N HIS A 69 2.02 -1.22 1.90
CA HIS A 69 1.60 -0.57 3.14
C HIS A 69 1.96 -1.36 4.42
N HIS A 70 2.06 -0.68 5.56
CA HIS A 70 2.12 -1.24 6.92
C HIS A 70 0.89 -0.79 7.74
N CYS A 71 -0.26 -1.43 7.52
CA CYS A 71 -1.57 -0.85 7.89
C CYS A 71 -1.79 -0.73 9.40
N TRP A 72 -1.22 -1.63 10.20
CA TRP A 72 -1.33 -1.64 11.66
C TRP A 72 -0.78 -0.40 12.39
N GLN A 73 0.02 0.44 11.74
CA GLN A 73 0.80 1.50 12.40
C GLN A 73 0.01 2.78 12.78
N THR A 74 -1.32 2.76 12.81
CA THR A 74 -2.14 3.96 13.05
C THR A 74 -1.85 4.63 14.40
N GLN A 75 -1.61 3.88 15.47
CA GLN A 75 -1.24 4.44 16.78
C GLN A 75 0.14 5.12 16.77
N LEU A 76 0.93 4.95 15.70
CA LEU A 76 2.26 5.56 15.56
C LEU A 76 2.24 6.87 14.73
N LYS A 77 1.06 7.29 14.24
CA LYS A 77 0.90 8.51 13.42
C LYS A 77 1.48 9.74 14.13
N GLY A 78 2.28 10.50 13.41
CA GLY A 78 2.92 11.73 13.89
C GLY A 78 4.24 11.50 14.64
N ARG A 79 4.60 10.26 14.96
CA ARG A 79 5.86 9.95 15.66
C ARG A 79 7.10 10.10 14.78
N HIS A 80 6.97 9.86 13.47
CA HIS A 80 8.13 9.74 12.56
C HIS A 80 8.25 10.87 11.54
N ALA A 81 7.64 12.03 11.83
CA ALA A 81 7.66 13.17 10.91
C ALA A 81 9.08 13.71 10.61
N ASN A 82 10.04 13.49 11.51
CA ASN A 82 11.44 13.94 11.36
C ASN A 82 12.45 12.80 11.50
N HIS A 83 12.00 11.54 11.46
CA HIS A 83 12.90 10.40 11.61
C HIS A 83 13.43 9.94 10.26
N MET A 84 14.73 9.62 10.23
CA MET A 84 15.35 8.83 9.18
C MET A 84 15.10 7.33 9.41
N LEU A 85 15.43 6.46 8.44
CA LEU A 85 15.21 5.01 8.58
C LEU A 85 15.86 4.44 9.86
N LEU A 86 17.09 4.85 10.19
CA LEU A 86 17.79 4.39 11.40
C LEU A 86 17.02 4.69 12.69
N GLU A 87 16.36 5.84 12.77
CA GLU A 87 15.54 6.23 13.93
C GLU A 87 14.18 5.52 13.92
N TYR A 88 13.62 5.31 12.73
CA TYR A 88 12.35 4.60 12.53
C TYR A 88 12.41 3.14 12.98
N ILE A 89 13.48 2.40 12.70
CA ILE A 89 13.57 0.98 13.04
C ILE A 89 13.21 0.71 14.52
N PRO A 90 13.90 1.28 15.52
CA PRO A 90 13.55 1.07 16.92
C PRO A 90 12.25 1.75 17.32
N THR A 91 11.97 2.98 16.86
CA THR A 91 10.85 3.77 17.38
C THR A 91 9.50 3.51 16.68
N GLY A 92 9.53 2.79 15.57
CA GLY A 92 8.40 2.42 14.73
C GLY A 92 8.30 0.92 14.56
N ASN A 93 9.13 0.34 13.69
CA ASN A 93 9.07 -1.08 13.32
C ASN A 93 9.10 -2.03 14.54
N LEU A 94 10.08 -1.88 15.42
CA LEU A 94 10.23 -2.75 16.60
C LEU A 94 9.17 -2.51 17.67
N THR A 95 8.44 -1.39 17.61
CA THR A 95 7.39 -1.10 18.61
C THR A 95 6.19 -2.02 18.48
N ALA A 96 6.09 -2.81 17.41
CA ALA A 96 5.16 -3.94 17.31
C ALA A 96 5.22 -4.86 18.55
N PHE A 97 6.37 -4.95 19.23
CA PHE A 97 6.54 -5.62 20.52
C PHE A 97 5.51 -5.20 21.61
N LEU A 98 5.04 -3.95 21.57
CA LEU A 98 4.12 -3.39 22.57
C LEU A 98 2.65 -3.71 22.30
N PHE A 99 2.33 -4.15 21.09
CA PHE A 99 0.97 -4.32 20.60
C PHE A 99 0.47 -5.70 20.94
N GLY A 100 -0.66 -5.78 21.65
CA GLY A 100 -1.41 -7.04 21.74
C GLY A 100 -2.28 -7.25 20.49
N PRO A 101 -2.93 -8.42 20.34
CA PRO A 101 -3.81 -8.70 19.20
C PRO A 101 -4.91 -7.65 19.00
N ASN A 102 -5.52 -7.15 20.09
CA ASN A 102 -6.56 -6.10 19.98
C ASN A 102 -5.98 -4.74 19.54
N ASP A 103 -4.75 -4.41 19.97
CA ASP A 103 -4.09 -3.18 19.51
C ASP A 103 -3.79 -3.25 18.00
N VAL A 104 -3.33 -4.41 17.52
CA VAL A 104 -3.13 -4.68 16.09
C VAL A 104 -4.46 -4.58 15.33
N TYR A 105 -5.54 -5.21 15.81
CA TYR A 105 -6.87 -5.08 15.18
C TYR A 105 -7.30 -3.62 15.03
N LEU A 106 -7.17 -2.83 16.09
CA LEU A 106 -7.59 -1.43 16.08
C LEU A 106 -6.72 -0.58 15.16
N GLY A 107 -5.41 -0.77 15.21
CA GLY A 107 -4.47 -0.08 14.33
C GLY A 107 -4.72 -0.40 12.87
N GLU A 108 -4.84 -1.69 12.56
CA GLU A 108 -5.13 -2.19 11.22
C GLU A 108 -6.46 -1.63 10.69
N LEU A 109 -7.54 -1.72 11.48
CA LEU A 109 -8.84 -1.17 11.08
C LEU A 109 -8.78 0.34 10.85
N GLY A 110 -8.12 1.08 11.76
CA GLY A 110 -7.94 2.52 11.64
C GLY A 110 -7.21 2.92 10.35
N GLY A 111 -6.10 2.25 10.06
CA GLY A 111 -5.30 2.48 8.85
C GLY A 111 -6.07 2.18 7.58
N LEU A 112 -6.77 1.05 7.52
CA LEU A 112 -7.55 0.68 6.33
C LEU A 112 -8.74 1.62 6.09
N MET A 113 -9.36 2.13 7.17
CA MET A 113 -10.42 3.13 7.03
C MET A 113 -9.90 4.48 6.53
N GLU A 114 -8.69 4.89 6.92
CA GLU A 114 -8.01 6.06 6.34
C GLU A 114 -7.72 5.87 4.85
N LEU A 115 -7.23 4.69 4.46
CA LEU A 115 -7.00 4.33 3.07
C LEU A 115 -8.29 4.43 2.23
N ILE A 116 -9.40 3.86 2.73
CA ILE A 116 -10.71 3.98 2.09
C ILE A 116 -11.14 5.45 1.97
N ASP A 117 -10.98 6.26 3.02
CA ASP A 117 -11.35 7.68 2.98
C ASP A 117 -10.56 8.44 1.90
N ALA A 118 -9.30 8.05 1.71
CA ALA A 118 -8.36 8.58 0.73
C ALA A 118 -8.53 8.02 -0.70
N GLY A 119 -9.53 7.17 -0.96
CA GLY A 119 -9.81 6.61 -2.28
C GLY A 119 -9.00 5.37 -2.66
N VAL A 120 -8.27 4.78 -1.71
CA VAL A 120 -7.64 3.47 -1.89
C VAL A 120 -8.71 2.40 -1.78
N THR A 121 -8.78 1.55 -2.80
CA THR A 121 -9.75 0.45 -2.86
C THR A 121 -9.07 -0.91 -2.74
N THR A 122 -7.79 -0.98 -3.11
CA THR A 122 -6.95 -2.17 -3.06
C THR A 122 -5.63 -1.83 -2.38
N VAL A 123 -5.22 -2.64 -1.41
CA VAL A 123 -3.94 -2.49 -0.71
C VAL A 123 -3.14 -3.80 -0.71
N VAL A 124 -1.82 -3.72 -0.80
CA VAL A 124 -0.91 -4.80 -0.43
C VAL A 124 -0.35 -4.46 0.95
N ASP A 125 -0.89 -5.13 1.97
CA ASP A 125 -0.50 -4.90 3.35
C ASP A 125 0.65 -5.84 3.74
N HIS A 126 1.84 -5.29 3.93
CA HIS A 126 3.00 -5.97 4.48
C HIS A 126 2.90 -6.02 6.01
N CYS A 127 2.06 -6.93 6.50
CA CYS A 127 1.69 -7.03 7.91
C CYS A 127 2.76 -7.76 8.72
N HIS A 128 3.62 -6.98 9.37
CA HIS A 128 4.75 -7.50 10.16
C HIS A 128 4.54 -7.41 11.69
N ALA A 129 3.36 -6.97 12.16
CA ALA A 129 3.02 -6.99 13.59
C ALA A 129 2.55 -8.37 14.09
N ILE A 130 3.17 -9.45 13.60
CA ILE A 130 2.73 -10.82 13.85
C ILE A 130 3.66 -11.49 14.89
N TYR A 131 3.32 -11.29 16.17
CA TYR A 131 4.03 -11.93 17.30
C TYR A 131 3.45 -13.29 17.69
N SER A 132 2.22 -13.59 17.25
CA SER A 132 1.55 -14.87 17.46
C SER A 132 0.45 -15.08 16.40
N PRO A 133 -0.11 -16.30 16.26
CA PRO A 133 -1.27 -16.55 15.41
C PRO A 133 -2.43 -15.57 15.64
N GLU A 134 -2.69 -15.21 16.91
CA GLU A 134 -3.77 -14.31 17.30
C GLU A 134 -3.56 -12.88 16.79
N HIS A 135 -2.32 -12.42 16.65
CA HIS A 135 -2.03 -11.10 16.05
C HIS A 135 -2.39 -11.09 14.57
N ALA A 136 -2.02 -12.15 13.84
CA ALA A 136 -2.38 -12.28 12.44
C ALA A 136 -3.88 -12.43 12.23
N ASP A 137 -4.56 -13.24 13.06
CA ASP A 137 -6.02 -13.39 13.02
C ASP A 137 -6.72 -12.06 13.29
N ALA A 138 -6.21 -11.27 14.23
CA ALA A 138 -6.74 -9.95 14.56
C ALA A 138 -6.56 -8.94 13.42
N ALA A 139 -5.37 -8.87 12.80
CA ALA A 139 -5.12 -8.03 11.65
C ALA A 139 -6.00 -8.44 10.45
N LEU A 140 -6.00 -9.71 10.07
CA LEU A 140 -6.79 -10.22 8.96
C LEU A 140 -8.30 -10.01 9.16
N LYS A 141 -8.78 -10.11 10.41
CA LYS A 141 -10.15 -9.77 10.76
C LYS A 141 -10.45 -8.30 10.50
N ALA A 142 -9.60 -7.38 10.96
CA ALA A 142 -9.74 -5.95 10.68
C ALA A 142 -9.74 -5.68 9.16
N THR A 143 -8.88 -6.35 8.40
CA THR A 143 -8.85 -6.27 6.93
C THR A 143 -10.14 -6.73 6.28
N ALA A 144 -10.72 -7.84 6.74
CA ALA A 144 -11.98 -8.34 6.22
C ALA A 144 -13.15 -7.38 6.53
N GLU A 145 -13.21 -6.88 7.78
CA GLU A 145 -14.29 -6.05 8.31
C GLU A 145 -14.26 -4.60 7.79
N SER A 146 -13.09 -4.04 7.48
CA SER A 146 -12.97 -2.68 6.91
C SER A 146 -13.68 -2.52 5.57
N GLY A 147 -13.82 -3.60 4.80
CA GLY A 147 -14.47 -3.58 3.50
C GLY A 147 -13.54 -3.30 2.31
N ILE A 148 -12.24 -3.08 2.55
CA ILE A 148 -11.23 -2.85 1.51
C ILE A 148 -10.84 -4.13 0.76
N ARG A 149 -10.38 -4.05 -0.49
CA ARG A 149 -9.72 -5.17 -1.16
C ARG A 149 -8.27 -5.23 -0.68
N SER A 150 -7.78 -6.43 -0.38
CA SER A 150 -6.41 -6.57 0.12
C SER A 150 -5.71 -7.82 -0.39
N VAL A 151 -4.42 -7.71 -0.65
CA VAL A 151 -3.48 -8.82 -0.52
C VAL A 151 -2.79 -8.67 0.83
N PHE A 152 -3.26 -9.44 1.81
CA PHE A 152 -2.75 -9.44 3.17
C PHE A 152 -1.45 -10.25 3.20
N CYS A 153 -0.32 -9.58 3.04
CA CYS A 153 1.00 -10.22 3.11
C CYS A 153 1.32 -10.53 4.56
N TYR A 154 1.18 -11.80 4.91
CA TYR A 154 1.59 -12.34 6.20
C TYR A 154 3.12 -12.27 6.28
N SER A 155 3.66 -11.29 7.01
CA SER A 155 5.09 -11.00 6.96
C SER A 155 5.83 -11.48 8.20
N SER A 156 7.04 -11.99 7.99
CA SER A 156 7.97 -12.27 9.07
C SER A 156 8.57 -10.97 9.62
N ALA A 157 8.64 -10.82 10.94
CA ALA A 157 9.30 -9.69 11.60
C ALA A 157 10.57 -10.08 12.34
N PHE A 158 11.40 -9.09 12.66
CA PHE A 158 12.40 -9.20 13.72
C PHE A 158 11.69 -9.11 15.06
N LEU A 159 11.47 -10.26 15.71
CA LEU A 159 10.75 -10.33 16.97
C LEU A 159 11.66 -9.93 18.14
N ILE A 160 11.13 -9.10 19.02
CA ILE A 160 11.76 -8.74 20.29
C ILE A 160 11.14 -9.60 21.39
N SER A 161 11.95 -10.30 22.17
CA SER A 161 11.46 -11.16 23.26
C SER A 161 11.36 -10.40 24.58
N GLU A 162 12.28 -9.45 24.82
CA GLU A 162 12.33 -8.62 26.02
C GLU A 162 12.80 -7.21 25.65
N TRP A 163 12.18 -6.18 26.23
CA TRP A 163 12.64 -4.81 26.09
C TRP A 163 12.17 -3.93 27.25
N ASP A 164 13.12 -3.31 27.94
CA ASP A 164 12.87 -2.35 29.01
C ASP A 164 13.89 -1.18 28.99
N GLN A 165 14.07 -0.49 30.12
CA GLN A 165 15.04 0.60 30.25
C GLN A 165 16.51 0.13 30.25
N ASN A 166 16.75 -1.13 30.59
CA ASN A 166 18.08 -1.68 30.84
C ASN A 166 18.59 -2.57 29.70
N SER A 167 17.68 -3.24 28.98
CA SER A 167 18.04 -4.27 28.00
C SER A 167 17.00 -4.43 26.90
N ILE A 168 17.45 -4.99 25.78
CA ILE A 168 16.62 -5.46 24.66
C ILE A 168 17.19 -6.79 24.16
N SER A 169 16.31 -7.75 23.92
CA SER A 169 16.65 -9.09 23.45
C SER A 169 15.87 -9.40 22.18
N ILE A 170 16.58 -9.77 21.12
CA ILE A 170 15.99 -10.27 19.87
C ILE A 170 15.69 -11.75 20.04
N ASP A 171 14.50 -12.18 19.64
CA ASP A 171 14.14 -13.60 19.62
C ASP A 171 15.11 -14.38 18.73
N GLN A 172 15.64 -15.48 19.27
CA GLN A 172 16.59 -16.34 18.56
C GLN A 172 15.90 -17.32 17.59
N THR A 173 14.56 -17.32 17.55
CA THR A 173 13.72 -18.14 16.68
C THR A 173 13.00 -17.26 15.65
N PRO A 174 13.71 -16.74 14.62
CA PRO A 174 13.15 -15.80 13.64
C PRO A 174 12.02 -16.40 12.78
N LEU A 175 11.88 -17.73 12.79
CA LEU A 175 10.78 -18.45 12.17
C LEU A 175 10.23 -19.50 13.16
N PRO A 176 9.28 -19.13 14.03
CA PRO A 176 8.66 -20.06 14.97
C PRO A 176 7.90 -21.19 14.27
N ASP A 177 7.82 -22.38 14.89
CA ASP A 177 7.17 -23.57 14.31
C ASP A 177 5.71 -23.35 13.88
N TRP A 178 5.00 -22.45 14.57
CA TRP A 178 3.62 -22.10 14.24
C TRP A 178 3.49 -21.23 12.99
N PHE A 179 4.53 -20.49 12.59
CA PHE A 179 4.44 -19.39 11.62
C PHE A 179 3.98 -19.87 10.24
N LEU A 180 4.72 -20.81 9.63
CA LEU A 180 4.34 -21.35 8.33
C LEU A 180 3.07 -22.20 8.39
N THR A 181 2.89 -22.96 9.48
CA THR A 181 1.68 -23.78 9.70
C THR A 181 0.43 -22.91 9.72
N HIS A 182 0.50 -21.76 10.40
CA HIS A 182 -0.61 -20.82 10.50
C HIS A 182 -0.87 -20.12 9.15
N LEU A 183 0.18 -19.67 8.46
CA LEU A 183 0.06 -19.11 7.12
C LEU A 183 -0.64 -20.09 6.16
N VAL A 184 -0.21 -21.35 6.12
CA VAL A 184 -0.80 -22.39 5.26
C VAL A 184 -2.29 -22.58 5.58
N LYS A 185 -2.65 -22.61 6.88
CA LYS A 185 -4.04 -22.68 7.32
C LYS A 185 -4.85 -21.50 6.77
N LEU A 186 -4.36 -20.26 6.93
CA LEU A 186 -5.06 -19.07 6.44
C LEU A 186 -5.15 -19.04 4.91
N ALA A 187 -4.07 -19.38 4.20
CA ALA A 187 -4.05 -19.42 2.73
C ALA A 187 -5.03 -20.45 2.14
N SER A 188 -5.34 -21.53 2.88
CA SER A 188 -6.33 -22.53 2.45
C SER A 188 -7.79 -22.07 2.57
N GLN A 189 -8.05 -20.91 3.18
CA GLN A 189 -9.39 -20.41 3.47
C GLN A 189 -9.77 -19.26 2.53
N LYS A 190 -11.07 -19.13 2.27
CA LYS A 190 -11.62 -17.98 1.54
C LYS A 190 -11.91 -16.85 2.53
N HIS A 191 -11.30 -15.67 2.35
CA HIS A 191 -11.50 -14.51 3.22
C HIS A 191 -12.34 -13.44 2.53
N ALA A 192 -13.35 -12.93 3.23
CA ALA A 192 -14.26 -11.89 2.73
C ALA A 192 -14.76 -12.16 1.30
N GLU A 193 -15.26 -13.38 1.05
CA GLU A 193 -15.71 -13.84 -0.26
C GLU A 193 -14.68 -13.73 -1.41
N GLY A 194 -13.39 -13.70 -1.08
CA GLY A 194 -12.29 -13.56 -2.06
C GLY A 194 -11.92 -12.10 -2.35
N ARG A 195 -12.42 -11.15 -1.55
CA ARG A 195 -11.96 -9.76 -1.54
C ARG A 195 -10.61 -9.60 -0.85
N VAL A 196 -10.28 -10.49 0.10
CA VAL A 196 -8.98 -10.52 0.79
C VAL A 196 -8.25 -11.81 0.39
N GLU A 197 -7.06 -11.67 -0.18
CA GLU A 197 -6.17 -12.77 -0.56
C GLU A 197 -4.97 -12.84 0.40
N ILE A 198 -4.48 -14.04 0.71
CA ILE A 198 -3.29 -14.20 1.55
C ILE A 198 -2.03 -14.09 0.68
N GLY A 199 -1.24 -13.06 0.95
CA GLY A 199 0.12 -12.89 0.44
C GLY A 199 1.16 -13.34 1.45
N PHE A 200 2.43 -13.17 1.12
CA PHE A 200 3.54 -13.42 2.04
C PHE A 200 4.55 -12.27 2.01
N GLY A 201 5.20 -11.96 3.14
CA GLY A 201 6.32 -11.04 3.20
C GLY A 201 7.55 -11.69 3.81
N TRP A 202 8.71 -11.51 3.18
CA TRP A 202 9.97 -12.15 3.60
C TRP A 202 11.17 -11.23 3.45
N ASP A 203 11.81 -10.92 4.57
CA ASP A 203 13.05 -10.11 4.61
C ASP A 203 14.22 -10.86 5.28
N HIS A 204 14.00 -12.11 5.71
CA HIS A 204 14.98 -12.91 6.47
C HIS A 204 15.93 -13.72 5.59
N PHE A 205 16.38 -13.17 4.46
CA PHE A 205 17.27 -13.87 3.52
C PHE A 205 18.61 -14.32 4.15
N PHE A 206 19.01 -13.71 5.26
CA PHE A 206 20.20 -14.06 6.04
C PHE A 206 20.12 -15.44 6.72
N LEU A 207 18.93 -16.06 6.81
CA LEU A 207 18.76 -17.41 7.35
C LEU A 207 19.32 -18.53 6.45
N GLY A 208 19.81 -18.17 5.26
CA GLY A 208 20.51 -19.06 4.37
C GLY A 208 19.61 -19.75 3.33
N GLU A 209 20.26 -20.30 2.31
CA GLU A 209 19.61 -20.82 1.10
C GLU A 209 18.60 -21.95 1.38
N GLU A 210 18.95 -22.89 2.26
CA GLU A 210 18.05 -24.01 2.61
C GLU A 210 16.75 -23.52 3.24
N THR A 211 16.84 -22.57 4.19
CA THR A 211 15.66 -21.96 4.83
C THR A 211 14.83 -21.18 3.83
N ASN A 212 15.47 -20.32 3.03
CA ASN A 212 14.75 -19.51 2.04
C ASN A 212 14.01 -20.39 1.02
N LYS A 213 14.66 -21.44 0.50
CA LYS A 213 14.02 -22.39 -0.42
C LYS A 213 12.86 -23.13 0.22
N MET A 214 13.01 -23.58 1.47
CA MET A 214 11.95 -24.24 2.21
C MET A 214 10.73 -23.32 2.40
N VAL A 215 10.96 -22.07 2.82
CA VAL A 215 9.90 -21.07 3.01
C VAL A 215 9.18 -20.78 1.69
N PHE A 216 9.92 -20.41 0.64
CA PHE A 216 9.34 -20.08 -0.67
C PHE A 216 8.58 -21.27 -1.27
N LYS A 217 9.10 -22.49 -1.14
CA LYS A 217 8.38 -23.69 -1.55
C LYS A 217 7.07 -23.83 -0.78
N THR A 218 7.11 -23.69 0.56
CA THR A 218 5.95 -23.87 1.42
C THR A 218 4.84 -22.86 1.09
N VAL A 219 5.17 -21.57 0.95
CA VAL A 219 4.16 -20.53 0.68
C VAL A 219 3.58 -20.65 -0.73
N ARG A 220 4.39 -21.02 -1.74
CA ARG A 220 3.90 -21.27 -3.10
C ARG A 220 3.01 -22.51 -3.18
N ASP A 221 3.39 -23.60 -2.51
CA ASP A 221 2.57 -24.80 -2.41
C ASP A 221 1.23 -24.52 -1.70
N ALA A 222 1.20 -23.54 -0.78
CA ALA A 222 -0.01 -23.07 -0.11
C ALA A 222 -0.92 -22.20 -1.00
N GLY A 223 -0.49 -21.86 -2.22
CA GLY A 223 -1.26 -21.06 -3.17
C GLY A 223 -1.07 -19.54 -3.04
N VAL A 224 -0.06 -19.07 -2.30
CA VAL A 224 0.29 -17.65 -2.24
C VAL A 224 0.72 -17.16 -3.64
N LYS A 225 0.12 -16.06 -4.10
CA LYS A 225 0.34 -15.48 -5.43
C LYS A 225 1.18 -14.21 -5.43
N LEU A 226 1.42 -13.63 -4.27
CA LEU A 226 2.22 -12.42 -4.10
C LEU A 226 3.14 -12.57 -2.89
N ILE A 227 4.43 -12.38 -3.13
CA ILE A 227 5.50 -12.37 -2.14
C ILE A 227 6.14 -10.99 -2.16
N THR A 228 6.20 -10.33 -1.00
CA THR A 228 6.79 -9.00 -0.85
C THR A 228 8.11 -9.06 -0.09
N THR A 229 9.02 -8.13 -0.41
CA THR A 229 10.28 -7.94 0.32
C THR A 229 10.76 -6.50 0.18
N HIS A 230 11.44 -5.99 1.19
CA HIS A 230 12.09 -4.68 1.14
C HIS A 230 13.49 -4.80 0.53
N TRP A 231 13.78 -3.92 -0.43
CA TRP A 231 15.14 -3.80 -0.95
C TRP A 231 15.49 -2.36 -1.34
N VAL A 232 16.64 -1.90 -0.87
CA VAL A 232 17.28 -0.65 -1.29
C VAL A 232 18.74 -0.99 -1.53
N ASN A 233 19.19 -0.84 -2.77
CA ASN A 233 20.55 -1.21 -3.12
C ASN A 233 21.56 -0.27 -2.44
N GLU A 234 22.67 -0.85 -1.98
CA GLU A 234 23.74 -0.16 -1.23
C GLU A 234 23.30 0.54 0.07
N SER A 235 22.10 0.24 0.60
CA SER A 235 21.67 0.78 1.88
C SER A 235 22.58 0.33 3.02
N PRO A 236 23.09 1.25 3.86
CA PRO A 236 23.86 0.90 5.05
C PRO A 236 23.08 0.05 6.06
N ILE A 237 21.74 0.04 6.00
CA ILE A 237 20.86 -0.71 6.91
C ILE A 237 20.60 -2.13 6.40
N PHE A 238 20.26 -2.28 5.11
CA PHE A 238 19.97 -3.60 4.52
C PHE A 238 21.24 -4.39 4.17
N GLY A 239 22.40 -3.72 4.21
CA GLY A 239 23.70 -4.34 4.03
C GLY A 239 24.07 -4.55 2.55
N PRO A 240 25.28 -5.07 2.30
CA PRO A 240 25.86 -5.11 0.96
C PRO A 240 25.35 -6.26 0.08
N ARG A 241 24.55 -7.19 0.62
CA ARG A 241 24.13 -8.39 -0.11
C ARG A 241 22.82 -8.13 -0.81
N SER A 242 22.83 -8.12 -2.15
CA SER A 242 21.61 -7.91 -2.93
C SER A 242 20.56 -8.98 -2.67
N THR A 243 19.40 -8.57 -2.16
CA THR A 243 18.20 -9.42 -2.04
C THR A 243 17.76 -9.92 -3.41
N ILE A 244 17.87 -9.09 -4.45
CA ILE A 244 17.50 -9.42 -5.83
C ILE A 244 18.41 -10.50 -6.40
N THR A 245 19.73 -10.30 -6.32
CA THR A 245 20.72 -11.30 -6.76
C THR A 245 20.61 -12.58 -5.93
N THR A 246 20.35 -12.48 -4.62
CA THR A 246 20.13 -13.64 -3.75
C THR A 246 18.93 -14.46 -4.23
N MET A 247 17.81 -13.82 -4.54
CA MET A 247 16.63 -14.50 -5.09
C MET A 247 16.91 -15.15 -6.45
N ASP A 248 17.68 -14.52 -7.34
CA ASP A 248 18.05 -15.14 -8.63
C ASP A 248 18.91 -16.39 -8.43
N GLN A 249 19.98 -16.27 -7.64
CA GLN A 249 20.93 -17.36 -7.39
C GLN A 249 20.27 -18.56 -6.69
N GLN A 250 19.39 -18.30 -5.73
CA GLN A 250 18.68 -19.33 -4.99
C GLN A 250 17.43 -19.85 -5.72
N LYS A 251 17.11 -19.32 -6.91
CA LYS A 251 15.93 -19.66 -7.74
C LYS A 251 14.61 -19.37 -7.05
N LEU A 252 14.56 -18.26 -6.33
CA LEU A 252 13.41 -17.77 -5.59
C LEU A 252 12.67 -16.65 -6.35
N ALA A 253 13.37 -15.91 -7.21
CA ALA A 253 12.77 -14.86 -8.04
C ALA A 253 11.67 -15.43 -8.96
N GLY A 254 10.62 -14.64 -9.19
CA GLY A 254 9.48 -15.05 -10.00
C GLY A 254 8.49 -13.91 -10.21
N PRO A 255 7.46 -14.13 -11.05
CA PRO A 255 6.46 -13.12 -11.35
C PRO A 255 5.54 -12.82 -10.16
N ASP A 256 5.59 -13.63 -9.11
CA ASP A 256 4.92 -13.48 -7.83
C ASP A 256 5.65 -12.53 -6.88
N VAL A 257 6.85 -12.04 -7.22
CA VAL A 257 7.63 -11.17 -6.32
C VAL A 257 7.38 -9.68 -6.62
N LEU A 258 7.03 -8.94 -5.56
CA LEU A 258 6.90 -7.49 -5.52
C LEU A 258 7.91 -6.91 -4.53
N VAL A 259 8.85 -6.11 -5.04
CA VAL A 259 9.89 -5.48 -4.24
C VAL A 259 9.43 -4.11 -3.78
N SER A 260 9.46 -3.85 -2.48
CA SER A 260 9.21 -2.54 -1.92
C SER A 260 10.46 -1.67 -2.01
N HIS A 261 10.24 -0.41 -2.37
CA HIS A 261 11.22 0.65 -2.61
C HIS A 261 12.03 0.49 -3.91
N GLY A 262 13.01 -0.41 -3.90
CA GLY A 262 13.87 -0.67 -5.05
C GLY A 262 14.82 0.48 -5.42
N ASN A 263 15.04 1.46 -4.54
CA ASN A 263 15.94 2.57 -4.86
C ASN A 263 17.36 2.05 -5.13
N GLN A 264 18.09 2.78 -5.99
CA GLN A 264 19.46 2.49 -6.40
C GLN A 264 19.68 1.14 -7.09
N MET A 265 18.62 0.41 -7.48
CA MET A 265 18.77 -0.81 -8.26
C MET A 265 19.52 -0.54 -9.58
N ASN A 266 20.45 -1.45 -9.90
CA ASN A 266 21.39 -1.30 -11.01
C ASN A 266 20.93 -2.11 -12.26
N ASP A 267 21.79 -2.17 -13.29
CA ASP A 267 21.47 -2.88 -14.54
C ASP A 267 21.40 -4.41 -14.37
N GLU A 268 22.12 -4.97 -13.40
CA GLU A 268 22.01 -6.38 -13.03
C GLU A 268 20.65 -6.66 -12.41
N ASP A 269 20.21 -5.82 -11.46
CA ASP A 269 18.87 -5.92 -10.86
C ASP A 269 17.78 -5.82 -11.95
N ALA A 270 17.88 -4.85 -12.85
CA ALA A 270 16.95 -4.69 -13.97
C ALA A 270 16.90 -5.94 -14.88
N THR A 271 18.05 -6.57 -15.13
CA THR A 271 18.15 -7.81 -15.90
C THR A 271 17.41 -8.96 -15.20
N ILE A 272 17.56 -9.08 -13.88
CA ILE A 272 16.89 -10.09 -13.06
C ILE A 272 15.37 -9.85 -13.06
N PHE A 273 14.93 -8.60 -12.87
CA PHE A 273 13.51 -8.24 -12.91
C PHE A 273 12.86 -8.65 -14.22
N LYS A 274 13.48 -8.29 -15.35
CA LYS A 274 12.98 -8.64 -16.69
C LYS A 274 12.98 -10.16 -16.92
N LYS A 275 14.02 -10.86 -16.47
CA LYS A 275 14.14 -12.32 -16.59
C LYS A 275 13.01 -13.05 -15.87
N HIS A 276 12.57 -12.57 -14.71
CA HIS A 276 11.61 -13.27 -13.85
C HIS A 276 10.21 -12.66 -13.81
N GLY A 277 10.00 -11.49 -14.41
CA GLY A 277 8.72 -10.79 -14.39
C GLY A 277 8.36 -10.20 -13.02
N MET A 278 9.38 -9.83 -12.23
CA MET A 278 9.20 -9.20 -10.91
C MET A 278 8.59 -7.80 -11.06
N SER A 279 8.06 -7.26 -9.95
CA SER A 279 7.48 -5.92 -9.90
C SER A 279 8.10 -5.10 -8.76
N VAL A 280 8.02 -3.77 -8.83
CA VAL A 280 8.56 -2.86 -7.81
C VAL A 280 7.52 -1.83 -7.41
N SER A 281 7.33 -1.63 -6.09
CA SER A 281 6.50 -0.58 -5.53
C SER A 281 7.38 0.53 -4.97
N SER A 282 7.36 1.72 -5.57
CA SER A 282 7.99 2.89 -4.96
C SER A 282 7.05 3.60 -4.00
N THR A 283 7.58 4.13 -2.90
CA THR A 283 6.85 4.87 -1.86
C THR A 283 7.43 6.28 -1.70
N PRO A 284 7.11 7.22 -2.62
CA PRO A 284 7.87 8.45 -2.80
C PRO A 284 8.07 9.29 -1.55
N MET A 285 7.03 9.48 -0.72
CA MET A 285 7.15 10.26 0.51
C MET A 285 8.17 9.65 1.48
N THR A 286 8.05 8.35 1.74
CA THR A 286 8.96 7.67 2.68
C THR A 286 10.37 7.59 2.14
N GLU A 287 10.55 7.23 0.87
CA GLU A 287 11.88 7.07 0.28
C GLU A 287 12.69 8.37 0.28
N LEU A 288 12.03 9.49 -0.07
CA LEU A 288 12.65 10.81 -0.08
C LEU A 288 12.99 11.29 1.33
N GLN A 289 12.15 11.00 2.33
CA GLN A 289 12.40 11.39 3.72
C GLN A 289 13.47 10.51 4.37
N MET A 290 13.31 9.20 4.34
CA MET A 290 14.08 8.25 5.14
C MET A 290 15.46 7.91 4.54
N GLY A 291 15.91 8.65 3.53
CA GLY A 291 17.25 8.50 2.95
C GLY A 291 17.42 7.27 2.07
N HIS A 292 16.35 6.77 1.44
CA HIS A 292 16.45 5.64 0.51
C HIS A 292 16.97 6.09 -0.86
N GLY A 293 16.72 7.35 -1.22
CA GLY A 293 17.13 7.96 -2.49
C GLY A 293 15.93 8.35 -3.34
N LEU A 294 16.15 8.40 -4.66
CA LEU A 294 15.10 8.78 -5.61
C LEU A 294 14.19 7.59 -5.93
N PRO A 295 12.86 7.78 -5.97
CA PRO A 295 11.93 6.73 -6.35
C PRO A 295 12.19 6.18 -7.74
N ILE A 296 12.20 4.85 -7.87
CA ILE A 296 12.57 4.17 -9.11
C ILE A 296 11.40 4.05 -10.10
N CYS A 297 10.19 4.44 -9.71
CA CYS A 297 8.99 4.26 -10.51
C CYS A 297 8.96 5.00 -11.87
N TYR A 298 9.90 5.92 -12.11
CA TYR A 298 10.10 6.59 -13.40
C TYR A 298 11.39 6.18 -14.13
N ASP A 299 12.15 5.24 -13.57
CA ASP A 299 13.33 4.69 -14.22
C ASP A 299 12.89 3.87 -15.46
N PRO A 300 13.39 4.19 -16.67
CA PRO A 300 13.03 3.48 -17.90
C PRO A 300 13.32 1.97 -17.87
N ARG A 301 14.21 1.51 -16.99
CA ARG A 301 14.54 0.08 -16.83
C ARG A 301 13.43 -0.69 -16.13
N PHE A 302 12.58 0.00 -15.35
CA PHE A 302 11.53 -0.60 -14.52
C PHE A 302 10.12 -0.13 -14.87
N GLU A 303 9.96 0.74 -15.87
CA GLU A 303 8.68 1.38 -16.25
C GLU A 303 7.52 0.39 -16.45
N ASP A 304 7.78 -0.80 -16.99
CA ASP A 304 6.76 -1.82 -17.26
C ASP A 304 6.32 -2.62 -16.01
N CYS A 305 7.09 -2.52 -14.92
CA CYS A 305 6.88 -3.31 -13.71
C CYS A 305 6.80 -2.47 -12.42
N ALA A 306 6.82 -1.14 -12.55
CA ALA A 306 6.73 -0.21 -11.45
C ALA A 306 5.29 0.12 -11.06
N SER A 307 5.09 0.37 -9.76
CA SER A 307 3.87 0.86 -9.15
C SER A 307 4.18 1.86 -8.03
N LEU A 308 3.13 2.38 -7.40
CA LEU A 308 3.23 3.23 -6.23
C LEU A 308 2.63 2.55 -4.99
N GLY A 309 3.20 2.85 -3.84
CA GLY A 309 2.60 2.57 -2.53
C GLY A 309 2.76 3.75 -1.59
N VAL A 310 2.09 3.69 -0.44
CA VAL A 310 2.18 4.73 0.60
C VAL A 310 3.26 4.43 1.62
N ASP A 311 3.51 3.14 1.91
CA ASP A 311 4.35 2.61 2.99
C ASP A 311 3.68 2.70 4.38
N CYS A 312 3.98 3.71 5.20
CA CYS A 312 3.53 3.72 6.59
C CYS A 312 2.77 4.99 6.98
N HIS A 313 1.61 4.80 7.61
CA HIS A 313 0.82 5.90 8.20
C HIS A 313 1.62 6.72 9.23
N SER A 314 2.67 6.13 9.81
CA SER A 314 3.44 6.72 10.89
C SER A 314 4.30 7.94 10.49
N SER A 315 4.64 8.07 9.20
CA SER A 315 5.47 9.14 8.65
C SER A 315 4.70 10.16 7.78
N GLY A 316 3.52 9.81 7.27
CA GLY A 316 2.78 10.65 6.32
C GLY A 316 1.28 10.35 6.23
N SER A 317 0.62 10.99 5.27
CA SER A 317 -0.80 10.73 4.96
C SER A 317 -0.98 9.42 4.19
N GLY A 318 -2.12 8.75 4.42
CA GLY A 318 -2.50 7.50 3.76
C GLY A 318 -2.88 7.58 2.28
N ASP A 319 -2.62 8.70 1.57
CA ASP A 319 -3.25 8.97 0.28
C ASP A 319 -2.33 8.81 -0.94
N MET A 320 -2.85 8.11 -1.96
CA MET A 320 -2.16 7.90 -3.23
C MET A 320 -2.04 9.17 -4.08
N ILE A 321 -2.89 10.17 -3.86
CA ILE A 321 -2.84 11.46 -4.57
C ILE A 321 -1.51 12.17 -4.26
N THR A 322 -1.11 12.17 -2.99
CA THR A 322 0.17 12.72 -2.53
C THR A 322 1.33 11.92 -3.10
N GLN A 323 1.28 10.58 -3.09
CA GLN A 323 2.35 9.75 -3.66
C GLN A 323 2.55 10.00 -5.15
N MET A 324 1.46 10.06 -5.93
CA MET A 324 1.51 10.42 -7.35
C MET A 324 2.16 11.79 -7.57
N ARG A 325 1.75 12.79 -6.80
CA ARG A 325 2.23 14.17 -6.94
C ARG A 325 3.70 14.30 -6.56
N VAL A 326 4.09 13.74 -5.42
CA VAL A 326 5.45 13.82 -4.89
C VAL A 326 6.42 13.08 -5.79
N GLY A 327 6.11 11.83 -6.18
CA GLY A 327 6.93 11.06 -7.10
C GLY A 327 7.11 11.75 -8.45
N LEU A 328 6.01 12.26 -9.04
CA LEU A 328 6.05 12.95 -10.33
C LEU A 328 6.89 14.24 -10.27
N GLN A 329 6.74 15.04 -9.22
CA GLN A 329 7.47 16.30 -9.10
C GLN A 329 8.95 16.08 -8.74
N ALA A 330 9.27 15.06 -7.94
CA ALA A 330 10.65 14.67 -7.66
C ALA A 330 11.37 14.28 -8.96
N GLU A 331 10.78 13.38 -9.77
CA GLU A 331 11.36 13.00 -11.06
C GLU A 331 11.50 14.19 -12.01
N ARG A 332 10.46 15.03 -12.14
CA ARG A 332 10.54 16.23 -12.97
C ARG A 332 11.65 17.16 -12.51
N GLY A 333 11.82 17.35 -11.20
CA GLY A 333 12.88 18.16 -10.61
C GLY A 333 14.26 17.64 -11.00
N VAL A 334 14.52 16.36 -10.76
CA VAL A 334 15.79 15.69 -11.10
C VAL A 334 16.05 15.74 -12.61
N PHE A 335 15.06 15.37 -13.41
CA PHE A 335 15.18 15.37 -14.86
C PHE A 335 15.46 16.76 -15.43
N ASN A 336 14.84 17.81 -14.87
CA ASN A 336 15.02 19.19 -15.32
C ASN A 336 16.34 19.79 -14.82
N GLN A 337 16.82 19.38 -13.64
CA GLN A 337 18.03 19.91 -13.01
C GLN A 337 19.25 19.81 -13.94
N LYS A 338 19.42 18.70 -14.66
CA LYS A 338 20.52 18.53 -15.64
C LYS A 338 20.53 19.57 -16.77
N TYR A 339 19.37 20.14 -17.11
CA TYR A 339 19.26 21.22 -18.10
C TYR A 339 19.53 22.57 -17.45
N VAL A 340 19.01 22.80 -16.24
CA VAL A 340 19.25 24.03 -15.47
C VAL A 340 20.74 24.23 -15.24
N GLU A 341 21.48 23.16 -14.90
CA GLU A 341 22.94 23.17 -14.73
C GLU A 341 23.72 23.52 -16.01
N GLN A 342 23.09 23.35 -17.18
CA GLN A 342 23.63 23.75 -18.48
C GLN A 342 23.19 25.17 -18.90
N GLY A 343 22.51 25.91 -18.02
CA GLY A 343 21.92 27.21 -18.35
C GLY A 343 20.75 27.12 -19.33
N LYS A 344 20.05 25.97 -19.37
CA LYS A 344 18.92 25.71 -20.29
C LYS A 344 17.62 25.52 -19.51
N ASN A 345 16.51 25.91 -20.15
CA ASN A 345 15.17 25.57 -19.69
C ASN A 345 14.55 24.55 -20.66
N PRO A 346 14.07 23.38 -20.18
CA PRO A 346 13.43 22.40 -21.04
C PRO A 346 12.09 22.95 -21.58
N SER A 347 11.82 22.75 -22.88
CA SER A 347 10.59 23.23 -23.54
C SER A 347 9.41 22.27 -23.45
N THR A 348 9.63 21.05 -22.95
CA THR A 348 8.63 19.99 -22.86
C THR A 348 8.79 19.20 -21.57
N CYS A 349 7.67 18.77 -20.98
CA CYS A 349 7.67 17.89 -19.82
C CYS A 349 7.70 16.41 -20.25
N LYS A 350 8.70 15.64 -19.81
CA LYS A 350 8.85 14.22 -20.20
C LYS A 350 7.82 13.32 -19.51
N HIS A 351 7.71 13.41 -18.19
CA HIS A 351 6.83 12.56 -17.38
C HIS A 351 5.50 13.28 -17.14
N THR A 352 4.39 12.59 -17.44
CA THR A 352 3.04 13.15 -17.50
C THR A 352 2.21 12.79 -16.26
N VAL A 353 1.07 13.47 -16.09
CA VAL A 353 0.10 13.12 -15.04
C VAL A 353 -0.56 11.75 -15.31
N GLU A 354 -0.69 11.35 -16.58
CA GLU A 354 -1.18 10.01 -16.96
C GLU A 354 -0.21 8.91 -16.54
N ASN A 355 1.11 9.15 -16.64
CA ASN A 355 2.09 8.21 -16.10
C ASN A 355 1.89 7.97 -14.60
N ALA A 356 1.73 9.05 -13.82
CA ALA A 356 1.49 8.96 -12.38
C ALA A 356 0.16 8.25 -12.05
N PHE A 357 -0.91 8.59 -12.78
CA PHE A 357 -2.22 7.97 -12.62
C PHE A 357 -2.21 6.47 -12.90
N ASN A 358 -1.51 6.05 -13.97
CA ASN A 358 -1.36 4.63 -14.31
C ASN A 358 -0.58 3.86 -13.24
N LEU A 359 0.46 4.46 -12.64
CA LEU A 359 1.22 3.87 -11.52
C LEU A 359 0.34 3.58 -10.30
N ALA A 360 -0.63 4.44 -10.00
CA ALA A 360 -1.54 4.32 -8.85
C ALA A 360 -2.83 3.53 -9.15
N THR A 361 -3.02 3.06 -10.39
CA THR A 361 -4.23 2.33 -10.82
C THR A 361 -3.85 1.03 -11.53
N ILE A 362 -3.82 0.99 -12.86
CA ILE A 362 -3.66 -0.25 -13.63
C ILE A 362 -2.29 -0.89 -13.47
N LYS A 363 -1.20 -0.10 -13.36
CA LYS A 363 0.14 -0.65 -13.13
C LYS A 363 0.26 -1.19 -11.71
N GLY A 364 -0.31 -0.50 -10.72
CA GLY A 364 -0.44 -1.03 -9.36
C GLY A 364 -1.17 -2.37 -9.32
N ALA A 365 -2.32 -2.46 -9.99
CA ALA A 365 -3.07 -3.71 -10.08
C ALA A 365 -2.25 -4.85 -10.72
N ARG A 366 -1.49 -4.57 -11.78
CA ARG A 366 -0.61 -5.58 -12.41
C ARG A 366 0.57 -5.97 -11.52
N ALA A 367 1.17 -5.01 -10.82
CA ALA A 367 2.27 -5.24 -9.89
C ALA A 367 1.88 -6.14 -8.71
N CYS A 368 0.62 -6.05 -8.23
CA CYS A 368 0.07 -6.94 -7.20
C CYS A 368 -0.72 -8.15 -7.74
N LYS A 369 -0.62 -8.45 -9.05
CA LYS A 369 -1.25 -9.60 -9.74
C LYS A 369 -2.78 -9.60 -9.73
N LEU A 370 -3.39 -8.43 -9.60
CA LEU A 370 -4.83 -8.18 -9.68
C LEU A 370 -5.25 -7.39 -10.93
N GLY A 371 -4.37 -7.27 -11.92
CA GLY A 371 -4.57 -6.49 -13.15
C GLY A 371 -5.79 -6.90 -13.99
N ASP A 372 -6.23 -8.15 -13.88
CA ASP A 372 -7.44 -8.65 -14.54
C ASP A 372 -8.73 -8.36 -13.75
N LYS A 373 -8.61 -7.97 -12.48
CA LYS A 373 -9.73 -7.79 -11.53
C LYS A 373 -10.04 -6.32 -11.26
N VAL A 374 -9.01 -5.49 -11.09
CA VAL A 374 -9.12 -4.07 -10.70
C VAL A 374 -8.21 -3.16 -11.52
N GLY A 375 -8.06 -1.89 -11.12
CA GLY A 375 -7.14 -0.92 -11.71
C GLY A 375 -7.61 -0.28 -13.01
N SER A 376 -8.72 -0.72 -13.60
CA SER A 376 -9.36 -0.07 -14.75
C SER A 376 -10.87 -0.28 -14.75
N ILE A 377 -11.60 0.64 -15.40
CA ILE A 377 -13.05 0.53 -15.62
C ILE A 377 -13.28 -0.30 -16.89
N ALA A 378 -13.67 -1.55 -16.75
CA ALA A 378 -13.99 -2.44 -17.87
C ALA A 378 -15.04 -3.48 -17.46
N VAL A 379 -15.91 -3.88 -18.40
CA VAL A 379 -16.92 -4.92 -18.16
C VAL A 379 -16.25 -6.22 -17.66
N GLY A 380 -16.84 -6.82 -16.63
CA GLY A 380 -16.36 -8.04 -15.99
C GLY A 380 -15.38 -7.82 -14.83
N LYS A 381 -14.74 -6.65 -14.74
CA LYS A 381 -13.89 -6.29 -13.58
C LYS A 381 -14.72 -5.99 -12.34
N SER A 382 -14.08 -6.03 -11.18
CA SER A 382 -14.68 -5.63 -9.92
C SER A 382 -15.04 -4.14 -9.94
N ALA A 383 -16.15 -3.80 -9.30
CA ALA A 383 -16.64 -2.43 -9.15
C ALA A 383 -15.90 -1.70 -8.03
N ASP A 384 -14.65 -1.31 -8.32
CA ASP A 384 -13.78 -0.56 -7.42
C ASP A 384 -13.59 0.85 -8.01
N PHE A 385 -14.16 1.87 -7.37
CA PHE A 385 -14.24 3.24 -7.90
C PHE A 385 -13.89 4.31 -6.87
N VAL A 386 -13.31 5.41 -7.35
CA VAL A 386 -13.24 6.70 -6.64
C VAL A 386 -14.03 7.73 -7.42
N ILE A 387 -14.98 8.39 -6.76
CA ILE A 387 -15.82 9.42 -7.37
C ILE A 387 -15.41 10.78 -6.83
N PHE A 388 -15.00 11.69 -7.71
CA PHE A 388 -14.55 13.04 -7.35
C PHE A 388 -15.62 14.08 -7.70
N ASP A 389 -15.90 14.99 -6.77
CA ASP A 389 -16.70 16.18 -7.06
C ASP A 389 -15.86 17.18 -7.89
N THR A 390 -16.32 17.49 -9.10
CA THR A 390 -15.60 18.44 -9.96
C THR A 390 -15.94 19.89 -9.66
N GLU A 391 -16.98 20.17 -8.89
CA GLU A 391 -17.46 21.53 -8.66
C GLU A 391 -16.75 22.21 -7.48
N THR A 392 -15.82 21.51 -6.83
CA THR A 392 -15.01 22.09 -5.75
C THR A 392 -14.08 23.19 -6.28
N PRO A 393 -13.68 24.15 -5.43
CA PRO A 393 -12.75 25.22 -5.82
C PRO A 393 -11.42 24.73 -6.40
N ALA A 394 -10.96 23.54 -6.00
CA ALA A 394 -9.73 22.95 -6.50
C ALA A 394 -9.90 22.34 -7.91
N MET A 395 -11.09 21.79 -8.20
CA MET A 395 -11.31 20.91 -9.36
C MET A 395 -11.94 21.59 -10.58
N ILE A 396 -12.83 22.57 -10.42
CA ILE A 396 -13.77 23.03 -11.47
C ILE A 396 -13.18 23.36 -12.84
N CYS A 397 -12.03 24.04 -12.89
CA CYS A 397 -11.37 24.38 -14.15
C CYS A 397 -10.43 23.26 -14.62
N ALA A 398 -9.76 22.59 -13.68
CA ALA A 398 -8.82 21.52 -13.98
C ALA A 398 -9.56 20.33 -14.60
N ALA A 399 -10.68 19.90 -14.02
CA ALA A 399 -11.47 18.77 -14.48
C ALA A 399 -12.06 18.99 -15.88
N LYS A 400 -12.37 20.24 -16.25
CA LYS A 400 -12.81 20.59 -17.61
C LYS A 400 -11.69 20.54 -18.64
N LYS A 401 -10.46 20.86 -18.23
CA LYS A 401 -9.31 20.93 -19.13
C LYS A 401 -8.65 19.56 -19.32
N ASP A 402 -8.40 18.88 -18.21
CA ASP A 402 -7.70 17.60 -18.13
C ASP A 402 -8.12 16.91 -16.82
N PRO A 403 -9.07 15.95 -16.89
CA PRO A 403 -9.54 15.19 -15.72
C PRO A 403 -8.43 14.47 -14.94
N ILE A 404 -7.38 14.00 -15.61
CA ILE A 404 -6.27 13.30 -14.96
C ILE A 404 -5.40 14.31 -14.22
N ALA A 405 -5.09 15.45 -14.84
CA ALA A 405 -4.39 16.53 -14.16
C ALA A 405 -5.18 17.04 -12.95
N ALA A 406 -6.52 17.12 -13.05
CA ALA A 406 -7.39 17.49 -11.94
C ALA A 406 -7.20 16.56 -10.74
N ILE A 407 -7.24 15.24 -10.95
CA ILE A 407 -6.99 14.26 -9.89
C ILE A 407 -5.56 14.39 -9.35
N VAL A 408 -4.54 14.30 -10.21
CA VAL A 408 -3.14 14.18 -9.75
C VAL A 408 -2.62 15.48 -9.11
N LEU A 409 -2.87 16.63 -9.74
CA LEU A 409 -2.25 17.90 -9.34
C LEU A 409 -3.14 18.81 -8.51
N HIS A 410 -4.47 18.70 -8.63
CA HIS A 410 -5.38 19.65 -8.01
C HIS A 410 -6.22 19.07 -6.87
N SER A 411 -6.56 17.78 -6.93
CA SER A 411 -7.43 17.16 -5.92
C SER A 411 -6.75 16.96 -4.57
N SER A 412 -7.59 16.71 -3.58
CA SER A 412 -7.26 16.25 -2.24
C SER A 412 -8.32 15.25 -1.78
N ILE A 413 -8.12 14.64 -0.60
CA ILE A 413 -9.09 13.71 0.02
C ILE A 413 -10.49 14.37 0.18
N ARG A 414 -10.53 15.69 0.36
CA ARG A 414 -11.78 16.47 0.46
C ARG A 414 -12.64 16.39 -0.81
N ASP A 415 -12.00 16.26 -1.96
CA ASP A 415 -12.67 16.27 -3.27
C ASP A 415 -13.23 14.88 -3.65
N ILE A 416 -12.90 13.84 -2.86
CA ILE A 416 -13.47 12.50 -2.98
C ILE A 416 -14.86 12.52 -2.35
N ASP A 417 -15.89 12.37 -3.19
CA ASP A 417 -17.29 12.34 -2.79
C ASP A 417 -17.70 10.94 -2.35
N ALA A 418 -17.31 9.91 -3.12
CA ALA A 418 -17.64 8.53 -2.82
C ALA A 418 -16.51 7.55 -3.18
N VAL A 419 -16.46 6.45 -2.44
CA VAL A 419 -15.54 5.33 -2.68
C VAL A 419 -16.35 4.04 -2.65
N ILE A 420 -16.15 3.22 -3.67
CA ILE A 420 -16.86 1.96 -3.86
C ILE A 420 -15.81 0.86 -3.95
N VAL A 421 -15.98 -0.21 -3.16
CA VAL A 421 -15.09 -1.37 -3.17
C VAL A 421 -15.94 -2.61 -3.34
N ASP A 422 -15.65 -3.40 -4.38
CA ASP A 422 -16.37 -4.63 -4.68
C ASP A 422 -17.89 -4.40 -4.82
N GLY A 423 -18.26 -3.25 -5.40
CA GLY A 423 -19.65 -2.79 -5.58
C GLY A 423 -20.35 -2.29 -4.32
N VAL A 424 -19.66 -2.21 -3.18
CA VAL A 424 -20.22 -1.69 -1.93
C VAL A 424 -19.72 -0.27 -1.70
N VAL A 425 -20.64 0.68 -1.48
CA VAL A 425 -20.29 2.05 -1.11
C VAL A 425 -19.64 2.04 0.28
N ARG A 426 -18.43 2.59 0.39
CA ARG A 426 -17.66 2.70 1.64
C ARG A 426 -17.49 4.13 2.13
N LYS A 427 -17.61 5.09 1.22
CA LYS A 427 -17.65 6.54 1.49
C LYS A 427 -18.75 7.15 0.62
N ALA A 428 -19.51 8.08 1.17
CA ALA A 428 -20.55 8.82 0.45
C ALA A 428 -20.66 10.25 0.98
N SER A 429 -20.90 11.22 0.07
CA SER A 429 -21.00 12.64 0.42
C SER A 429 -19.80 13.14 1.25
N GLY A 430 -18.60 12.67 0.89
CA GLY A 430 -17.35 13.03 1.56
C GLY A 430 -17.16 12.43 2.96
N LYS A 431 -17.97 11.44 3.37
CA LYS A 431 -17.88 10.80 4.70
C LYS A 431 -17.77 9.29 4.60
N LEU A 432 -16.89 8.71 5.40
CA LEU A 432 -16.82 7.26 5.63
C LEU A 432 -18.17 6.73 6.12
N LEU A 433 -18.55 5.56 5.60
CA LEU A 433 -19.71 4.82 6.06
C LEU A 433 -19.30 3.83 7.17
N PRO A 434 -20.24 3.47 8.06
CA PRO A 434 -19.97 2.49 9.11
C PRO A 434 -19.61 1.11 8.58
N VAL A 435 -18.83 0.36 9.36
CA VAL A 435 -18.44 -1.03 9.07
C VAL A 435 -19.09 -1.99 10.05
N GLU A 436 -19.40 -3.20 9.58
CA GLU A 436 -19.95 -4.26 10.41
C GLU A 436 -18.81 -5.06 11.03
N THR A 437 -18.74 -5.03 12.36
CA THR A 437 -17.78 -5.80 13.15
C THR A 437 -18.49 -7.03 13.71
N LYS A 438 -17.88 -8.22 13.58
CA LYS A 438 -18.58 -9.47 13.95
C LYS A 438 -19.00 -9.55 15.41
N ASP A 439 -18.23 -8.94 16.31
CA ASP A 439 -18.46 -9.05 17.76
C ASP A 439 -19.07 -7.79 18.39
N LYS A 440 -18.96 -6.63 17.73
CA LYS A 440 -19.32 -5.32 18.32
C LYS A 440 -20.43 -4.60 17.55
N GLY A 441 -20.94 -5.20 16.47
CA GLY A 441 -22.01 -4.64 15.65
C GLY A 441 -21.50 -3.59 14.66
N LEU A 442 -22.38 -2.65 14.31
CA LEU A 442 -22.05 -1.58 13.37
C LEU A 442 -21.23 -0.49 14.07
N TRP A 443 -20.05 -0.18 13.54
CA TRP A 443 -19.15 0.86 14.03
C TRP A 443 -19.04 1.99 13.02
N ASP A 444 -19.33 3.22 13.45
CA ASP A 444 -18.96 4.40 12.69
C ASP A 444 -17.52 4.83 13.00
N TRP A 445 -17.04 5.88 12.33
CA TRP A 445 -15.67 6.36 12.55
C TRP A 445 -15.41 6.82 14.00
N LYS A 446 -16.42 7.37 14.70
CA LYS A 446 -16.23 7.80 16.09
C LYS A 446 -16.06 6.63 17.04
N ASP A 447 -16.77 5.52 16.80
CA ASP A 447 -16.58 4.28 17.58
C ASP A 447 -15.14 3.77 17.42
N ILE A 448 -14.62 3.77 16.19
CA ILE A 448 -13.23 3.38 15.89
C ILE A 448 -12.25 4.33 16.59
N VAL A 449 -12.46 5.65 16.51
CA VAL A 449 -11.62 6.67 17.15
C VAL A 449 -11.53 6.45 18.66
N ALA A 450 -12.66 6.26 19.35
CA ALA A 450 -12.65 6.08 20.80
C ALA A 450 -11.80 4.89 21.26
N ASN A 451 -11.83 3.78 20.51
CA ASN A 451 -11.01 2.59 20.80
C ASN A 451 -9.53 2.81 20.43
N LEU A 452 -9.27 3.51 19.32
CA LEU A 452 -7.91 3.87 18.90
C LEU A 452 -7.22 4.79 19.89
N GLU A 453 -7.93 5.79 20.44
CA GLU A 453 -7.38 6.72 21.44
C GLU A 453 -6.96 5.97 22.71
N GLU A 454 -7.80 5.06 23.21
CA GLU A 454 -7.47 4.22 24.37
C GLU A 454 -6.25 3.32 24.08
N SER A 455 -6.21 2.67 22.91
CA SER A 455 -5.08 1.85 22.49
C SER A 455 -3.79 2.70 22.38
N TYR A 456 -3.87 3.88 21.77
CA TYR A 456 -2.77 4.83 21.64
C TYR A 456 -2.19 5.21 23.01
N GLU A 457 -3.03 5.65 23.95
CA GLU A 457 -2.57 6.04 25.29
C GLU A 457 -1.86 4.88 26.01
N ASN A 458 -2.37 3.66 25.86
CA ASN A 458 -1.78 2.46 26.43
C ASN A 458 -0.41 2.14 25.79
N ILE A 459 -0.30 2.18 24.47
CA ILE A 459 0.96 1.95 23.75
C ILE A 459 1.99 3.02 24.10
N GLU A 460 1.62 4.30 24.09
CA GLU A 460 2.49 5.41 24.50
C GLU A 460 2.95 5.28 25.96
N GLY A 461 2.06 4.85 26.85
CA GLY A 461 2.38 4.59 28.25
C GLY A 461 3.44 3.49 28.43
N LYS A 462 3.36 2.42 27.63
CA LYS A 462 4.37 1.35 27.60
C LYS A 462 5.68 1.82 26.94
N ALA A 463 5.57 2.55 25.83
CA ALA A 463 6.70 3.05 25.04
C ALA A 463 7.67 3.94 25.85
N LYS A 464 7.15 4.72 26.80
CA LYS A 464 7.95 5.53 27.74
C LYS A 464 8.87 4.71 28.64
N ARG A 465 8.64 3.39 28.76
CA ARG A 465 9.44 2.47 29.57
C ARG A 465 10.55 1.78 28.76
N LEU A 466 10.68 2.10 27.48
CA LEU A 466 11.70 1.53 26.60
C LEU A 466 12.90 2.47 26.46
N ASN A 467 14.09 1.87 26.32
CA ASN A 467 15.30 2.59 25.97
C ASN A 467 15.62 2.44 24.47
N TYR A 468 15.30 3.47 23.68
CA TYR A 468 15.50 3.47 22.23
C TYR A 468 16.97 3.64 21.80
N GLU A 469 17.81 4.24 22.64
CA GLU A 469 19.25 4.30 22.36
C GLU A 469 19.86 2.91 22.45
N GLU A 470 19.46 2.13 23.46
CA GLU A 470 19.93 0.76 23.62
C GLU A 470 19.41 -0.16 22.52
N ALA A 471 18.16 0.05 22.07
CA ALA A 471 17.62 -0.59 20.88
C ALA A 471 18.45 -0.28 19.63
N THR A 472 18.77 1.00 19.41
CA THR A 472 19.62 1.43 18.29
C THR A 472 20.99 0.75 18.32
N ARG A 473 21.64 0.66 19.49
CA ARG A 473 22.93 -0.04 19.64
C ARG A 473 22.82 -1.53 19.37
N THR A 474 21.79 -2.18 19.91
CA THR A 474 21.59 -3.63 19.77
C THR A 474 21.31 -4.01 18.32
N ILE A 475 20.45 -3.26 17.63
CA ILE A 475 20.18 -3.44 16.20
C ILE A 475 21.44 -3.14 15.38
N GLY A 476 22.18 -2.09 15.74
CA GLY A 476 23.46 -1.79 15.12
C GLY A 476 24.44 -2.97 15.19
N ALA A 477 24.51 -3.64 16.33
CA ALA A 477 25.32 -4.84 16.49
C ALA A 477 24.78 -6.04 15.69
N ALA A 478 23.46 -6.28 15.74
CA ALA A 478 22.81 -7.39 15.04
C ALA A 478 22.97 -7.30 13.51
N PHE A 479 22.79 -6.11 12.94
CA PHE A 479 22.94 -5.85 11.50
C PHE A 479 24.37 -5.51 11.10
N ARG A 480 25.30 -5.46 12.05
CA ARG A 480 26.72 -5.11 11.84
C ARG A 480 26.88 -3.75 11.13
N LEU A 481 26.10 -2.77 11.57
CA LEU A 481 26.11 -1.42 11.01
C LEU A 481 27.47 -0.75 11.21
N ASN A 482 27.98 -0.11 10.17
CA ASN A 482 29.11 0.81 10.29
C ASN A 482 28.59 2.20 10.61
N TRP A 483 28.84 2.70 11.83
CA TRP A 483 28.37 4.01 12.29
C TRP A 483 28.92 5.19 11.49
N ASP A 484 30.05 5.04 10.81
CA ASP A 484 30.58 6.08 9.91
C ASP A 484 29.68 6.33 8.70
N ASN A 485 28.81 5.37 8.35
CA ASN A 485 27.82 5.52 7.27
C ASN A 485 26.59 6.35 7.69
N PHE A 486 26.50 6.78 8.95
CA PHE A 486 25.37 7.55 9.48
C PHE A 486 25.85 8.91 10.01
N PRO A 487 26.26 9.83 9.12
CA PRO A 487 26.74 11.14 9.54
C PRO A 487 25.63 11.93 10.24
N LYS A 488 25.97 12.58 11.34
CA LYS A 488 25.05 13.54 11.98
C LYS A 488 24.91 14.78 11.09
N VAL A 489 23.72 15.02 10.57
CA VAL A 489 23.37 16.27 9.89
C VAL A 489 23.16 17.34 10.97
N LYS A 490 23.87 18.46 10.85
CA LYS A 490 23.80 19.58 11.81
C LYS A 490 22.69 20.55 11.49
#